data_AF-A0A1C4GQX2-F1
#
_entry.id   AF-A0A1C4GQX2-F1
#
_cell.length_a   1.000
_cell.length_b   1.000
_cell.length_c   1.000
_cell.angle_alpha   90.00
_cell.angle_beta   90.00
_cell.angle_gamma   90.00
#
_symmetry.space_group_name_H-M   'P 1'
#
loop_
_entity.id
_entity.type
_entity.pdbx_description
1 polymer ?
#
loop_
_entity_poly.entity_id
_entity_poly.type
_entity_poly.pdbx_seq_one_letter_code
_entity_poly.pdbx_strand_id
1 'polypeptide(L)'
;MVTITKTYEKIAPKLDDMVRRGFSDIELRYGSQNKIYAYGERKLSAEDFRILYPEKVNDIPKDFPPDATVIVEDMVLLYKPRNGQLTRTASETQLKHHQAFNDWCHANVGRGKGYTQTTKKAVNAINIISALLLAGLVIWGLSHIR
;
A
#
# COMPACT_ATOMS: atom_id res chain seq x y z
N MET A 1 -14.73 -14.65 -14.03
CA MET A 1 -14.67 -14.24 -12.60
C MET A 1 -13.34 -13.52 -12.35
N VAL A 2 -13.35 -12.34 -11.72
CA VAL A 2 -12.11 -11.62 -11.35
C VAL A 2 -11.54 -12.26 -10.08
N THR A 3 -10.27 -12.69 -10.15
CA THR A 3 -9.51 -13.27 -9.04
C THR A 3 -8.62 -12.22 -8.38
N ILE A 4 -8.13 -12.51 -7.17
CA ILE A 4 -7.18 -11.65 -6.46
C ILE A 4 -5.89 -11.51 -7.27
N THR A 5 -5.34 -12.60 -7.82
CA THR A 5 -4.14 -12.60 -8.67
C THR A 5 -4.27 -11.66 -9.86
N LYS A 6 -5.39 -11.72 -10.60
CA LYS A 6 -5.64 -10.81 -11.74
C LYS A 6 -5.83 -9.35 -11.30
N THR A 7 -6.25 -9.14 -10.06
CA THR A 7 -6.37 -7.80 -9.47
C THR A 7 -4.97 -7.27 -9.13
N TYR A 8 -4.14 -8.10 -8.49
CA TYR A 8 -2.75 -7.81 -8.16
C TYR A 8 -1.94 -7.42 -9.41
N GLU A 9 -1.94 -8.26 -10.45
CA GLU A 9 -1.22 -8.02 -11.71
C GLU A 9 -1.58 -6.68 -12.37
N LYS A 10 -2.80 -6.17 -12.13
CA LYS A 10 -3.26 -4.90 -12.68
C LYS A 10 -2.88 -3.69 -11.83
N ILE A 11 -2.86 -3.82 -10.51
CA ILE A 11 -2.61 -2.69 -9.62
C ILE A 11 -1.13 -2.56 -9.26
N ALA A 12 -0.39 -3.66 -9.15
CA ALA A 12 1.02 -3.66 -8.73
C ALA A 12 1.90 -2.74 -9.61
N PRO A 13 1.83 -2.78 -10.96
CA PRO A 13 2.64 -1.88 -11.79
C PRO A 13 2.34 -0.38 -11.55
N LYS A 14 1.10 -0.03 -11.19
CA LYS A 14 0.71 1.36 -10.88
C LYS A 14 1.28 1.80 -9.53
N LEU A 15 1.25 0.91 -8.55
CA LEU A 15 1.82 1.16 -7.22
C LEU A 15 3.35 1.23 -7.29
N ASP A 16 3.98 0.35 -8.05
CA ASP A 16 5.42 0.36 -8.31
C ASP A 16 5.86 1.65 -9.01
N ASP A 17 5.06 2.14 -9.97
CA ASP A 17 5.32 3.44 -10.61
C ASP A 17 5.22 4.61 -9.62
N MET A 18 4.25 4.62 -8.71
CA MET A 18 4.19 5.62 -7.64
C MET A 18 5.45 5.59 -6.77
N VAL A 19 5.89 4.39 -6.36
CA VAL A 19 7.14 4.24 -5.58
C VAL A 19 8.35 4.73 -6.37
N ARG A 20 8.45 4.40 -7.66
CA ARG A 20 9.52 4.87 -8.55
C ARG A 20 9.53 6.40 -8.70
N ARG A 21 8.34 7.03 -8.69
CA ARG A 21 8.17 8.49 -8.67
C ARG A 21 8.41 9.11 -7.28
N GLY A 22 8.82 8.32 -6.29
CA GLY A 22 9.20 8.80 -4.97
C GLY A 22 8.04 8.96 -3.98
N PHE A 23 6.84 8.48 -4.30
CA PHE A 23 5.72 8.48 -3.36
C PHE A 23 5.92 7.40 -2.28
N SER A 24 5.59 7.76 -1.05
CA SER A 24 5.56 6.90 0.13
C SER A 24 4.20 6.95 0.79
N ASP A 25 4.05 6.18 1.87
CA ASP A 25 2.85 6.16 2.70
C ASP A 25 1.58 5.88 1.88
N ILE A 26 1.73 5.03 0.85
CA ILE A 26 0.67 4.78 -0.11
C ILE A 26 -0.49 4.10 0.61
N GLU A 27 -1.71 4.59 0.40
CA GLU A 27 -2.92 4.06 0.99
C GLU A 27 -4.00 3.86 -0.06
N LEU A 28 -4.84 2.86 0.15
CA LEU A 28 -5.98 2.60 -0.71
C LEU A 28 -7.15 3.53 -0.31
N ARG A 29 -7.63 4.35 -1.24
CA ARG A 29 -8.81 5.21 -1.04
C ARG A 29 -9.97 4.77 -1.91
N TYR A 30 -11.16 4.74 -1.33
CA TYR A 30 -12.40 4.46 -2.04
C TYR A 30 -13.11 5.78 -2.36
N GLY A 31 -13.25 6.08 -3.65
CA GLY A 31 -13.90 7.30 -4.12
C GLY A 31 -15.37 7.09 -4.49
N SER A 32 -16.00 8.15 -4.98
CA SER A 32 -17.37 8.12 -5.47
C SER A 32 -17.55 7.10 -6.61
N GLN A 33 -18.76 6.53 -6.71
CA GLN A 33 -19.12 5.53 -7.71
C GLN A 33 -18.25 4.26 -7.65
N ASN A 34 -17.80 3.85 -6.45
CA ASN A 34 -16.98 2.66 -6.21
C ASN A 34 -15.63 2.65 -6.96
N LYS A 35 -15.09 3.84 -7.25
CA LYS A 35 -13.72 3.95 -7.76
C LYS A 35 -12.73 3.64 -6.65
N ILE A 36 -11.62 3.02 -7.01
CA ILE A 36 -10.55 2.66 -6.08
C ILE A 36 -9.28 3.35 -6.55
N TYR A 37 -8.63 4.02 -5.62
CA TYR A 37 -7.43 4.82 -5.85
C TYR A 37 -6.32 4.36 -4.93
N ALA A 38 -5.08 4.57 -5.37
CA ALA A 38 -3.92 4.65 -4.51
C ALA A 38 -3.61 6.13 -4.28
N TYR A 39 -3.61 6.55 -3.03
CA TYR A 39 -3.14 7.87 -2.61
C TYR A 39 -1.73 7.73 -2.06
N GLY A 40 -0.83 8.63 -2.41
CA GLY A 40 0.52 8.65 -1.86
C GLY A 40 1.03 10.07 -1.71
N GLU A 41 1.99 10.23 -0.80
CA GLU A 41 2.62 11.51 -0.52
C GLU A 41 4.10 11.42 -0.88
N ARG A 42 4.65 12.48 -1.44
CA ARG A 42 6.08 12.64 -1.65
C ARG A 42 6.53 13.94 -1.02
N LYS A 43 7.63 13.88 -0.28
CA LYS A 43 8.31 15.06 0.24
C LYS A 43 9.40 15.46 -0.75
N LEU A 44 9.40 16.73 -1.14
CA LEU A 44 10.39 17.35 -2.00
C LEU A 44 10.99 18.57 -1.32
N SER A 45 12.22 18.94 -1.69
CA SER A 45 12.68 20.30 -1.45
C SER A 45 11.89 21.27 -2.33
N ALA A 46 11.81 22.54 -1.94
CA ALA A 46 11.18 23.57 -2.76
C ALA A 46 11.89 23.71 -4.11
N GLU A 47 13.21 23.55 -4.14
CA GLU A 47 13.99 23.53 -5.38
C GLU A 47 13.60 22.36 -6.30
N ASP A 48 13.60 21.13 -5.78
CA ASP A 48 13.20 19.95 -6.55
C ASP A 48 11.76 20.07 -7.06
N PHE A 49 10.86 20.63 -6.24
CA PHE A 49 9.48 20.86 -6.65
C PHE A 49 9.39 21.79 -7.86
N ARG A 50 10.12 22.91 -7.85
CA ARG A 50 10.13 23.88 -8.97
C ARG A 50 10.73 23.28 -10.24
N ILE A 51 11.70 22.37 -10.11
CA ILE A 51 12.31 21.64 -11.24
C ILE A 51 11.36 20.58 -11.80
N LEU A 52 10.72 19.81 -10.94
CA LEU A 52 9.87 18.68 -11.33
C LEU A 52 8.47 19.12 -11.80
N TYR A 53 7.98 20.26 -11.31
CA TYR A 53 6.65 20.81 -11.61
C TYR A 53 6.75 22.30 -11.99
N PRO A 54 7.42 22.65 -13.09
CA PRO A 54 7.58 24.03 -13.52
C PRO A 54 6.24 24.73 -13.78
N GLU A 55 5.21 23.98 -14.16
CA GLU A 55 3.84 24.47 -14.37
C GLU A 55 3.12 24.83 -13.06
N LYS A 56 3.61 24.33 -11.91
CA LYS A 56 3.04 24.55 -10.58
C LYS A 56 3.94 25.39 -9.68
N VAL A 57 4.97 26.02 -10.24
CA VAL A 57 5.93 26.83 -9.49
C VAL A 57 5.26 27.93 -8.64
N ASN A 58 4.10 28.41 -9.08
CA ASN A 58 3.33 29.45 -8.40
C ASN A 58 2.45 28.93 -7.26
N ASP A 59 2.34 27.61 -7.08
CA ASP A 59 1.60 26.98 -5.98
C ASP A 59 2.35 27.10 -4.64
N ILE A 60 3.64 27.43 -4.68
CA ILE A 60 4.47 27.71 -3.50
C ILE A 60 5.00 29.15 -3.52
N PRO A 61 5.21 29.78 -2.35
CA PRO A 61 5.78 31.13 -2.30
C PRO A 61 7.16 31.23 -2.97
N LYS A 62 7.47 32.38 -3.58
CA LYS A 62 8.76 32.60 -4.26
C LYS A 62 9.93 32.72 -3.28
N ASP A 63 9.65 33.19 -2.08
CA ASP A 63 10.58 33.36 -0.96
C ASP A 63 10.78 32.08 -0.12
N PHE A 64 10.12 30.96 -0.48
CA PHE A 64 10.35 29.69 0.18
C PHE A 64 11.83 29.29 0.06
N PRO A 65 12.51 29.00 1.20
CA PRO A 65 13.87 28.49 1.19
C PRO A 65 14.01 27.29 0.25
N PRO A 66 15.11 27.17 -0.52
CA PRO A 66 15.28 26.06 -1.47
C PRO A 66 15.12 24.67 -0.84
N ASP A 67 15.53 24.54 0.42
CA ASP A 67 15.49 23.32 1.24
C ASP A 67 14.17 23.11 2.00
N ALA A 68 13.23 24.06 1.92
CA ALA A 68 11.93 23.93 2.56
C ALA A 68 11.19 22.71 2.03
N THR A 69 10.56 21.94 2.92
CA THR A 69 9.82 20.73 2.53
C THR A 69 8.49 21.09 1.91
N VAL A 70 8.26 20.64 0.69
CA VAL A 70 6.98 20.67 -0.02
C VAL A 70 6.40 19.26 -0.05
N ILE A 71 5.14 19.14 0.38
CA ILE A 71 4.40 17.87 0.33
C ILE A 71 3.61 17.84 -0.98
N VAL A 72 3.90 16.84 -1.81
CA VAL A 72 3.18 16.58 -3.05
C VAL A 72 2.30 15.36 -2.84
N GLU A 73 1.00 15.54 -3.01
CA GLU A 73 0.01 14.47 -2.93
C GLU A 73 -0.40 14.05 -4.34
N ASP A 74 -0.51 12.73 -4.58
CA ASP A 74 -1.03 12.20 -5.84
C ASP A 74 -2.03 11.07 -5.60
N MET A 75 -3.00 10.95 -6.50
CA MET A 75 -4.02 9.90 -6.50
C MET A 75 -4.05 9.18 -7.84
N VAL A 76 -3.66 7.91 -7.84
CA VAL A 76 -3.68 7.05 -9.02
C VAL A 76 -4.93 6.18 -9.02
N LEU A 77 -5.72 6.24 -10.09
CA LEU A 77 -6.89 5.39 -10.27
C LEU A 77 -6.47 3.93 -10.49
N LEU A 78 -6.81 3.05 -9.57
CA LEU A 78 -6.58 1.61 -9.67
C LEU A 78 -7.74 0.94 -10.41
N TYR A 79 -8.97 1.31 -10.06
CA TYR A 79 -10.19 0.70 -10.61
C TYR A 79 -11.31 1.71 -10.76
N LYS A 80 -12.01 1.62 -11.90
CA LYS A 80 -13.26 2.35 -12.17
C LYS A 80 -14.30 1.36 -12.70
N PRO A 81 -15.46 1.21 -12.05
CA PRO A 81 -16.51 0.35 -12.56
C PRO A 81 -17.12 0.96 -13.83
N ARG A 82 -17.56 0.10 -14.76
CA ARG A 82 -18.19 0.54 -16.02
C ARG A 82 -19.53 1.25 -15.80
N ASN A 83 -20.32 0.80 -14.81
CA ASN A 83 -21.72 1.23 -14.64
C ASN A 83 -21.99 2.03 -13.35
N GLY A 84 -20.96 2.40 -12.57
CA GLY A 84 -21.08 3.29 -11.40
C GLY A 84 -21.99 2.82 -10.23
N GLN A 85 -22.71 1.70 -10.35
CA GLN A 85 -23.65 1.22 -9.34
C GLN A 85 -22.97 0.47 -8.18
N LEU A 86 -23.42 0.77 -6.96
CA LEU A 86 -23.20 0.00 -5.72
C LEU A 86 -24.00 -1.31 -5.82
N THR A 87 -23.41 -2.32 -6.43
CA THR A 87 -23.94 -3.69 -6.45
C THR A 87 -23.23 -4.53 -5.39
N ARG A 88 -23.79 -5.69 -4.99
CA ARG A 88 -23.10 -6.68 -4.13
C ARG A 88 -21.72 -7.10 -4.70
N THR A 89 -21.55 -6.98 -6.01
CA THR A 89 -20.28 -7.15 -6.74
C THR A 89 -19.24 -6.08 -6.43
N ALA A 90 -19.66 -4.87 -6.03
CA ALA A 90 -18.77 -3.78 -5.67
C ALA A 90 -18.04 -4.07 -4.35
N SER A 91 -18.73 -4.62 -3.33
CA SER A 91 -18.09 -4.99 -2.06
C SER A 91 -17.06 -6.12 -2.22
N GLU A 92 -17.38 -7.14 -3.04
CA GLU A 92 -16.41 -8.20 -3.37
C GLU A 92 -15.22 -7.66 -4.16
N THR A 93 -15.46 -6.71 -5.06
CA THR A 93 -14.40 -6.07 -5.84
C THR A 93 -13.50 -5.24 -4.93
N GLN A 94 -14.06 -4.44 -4.02
CA GLN A 94 -13.30 -3.69 -3.02
C GLN A 94 -12.44 -4.62 -2.16
N LEU A 95 -13.03 -5.71 -1.65
CA LEU A 95 -12.29 -6.70 -0.84
C LEU A 95 -11.10 -7.28 -1.61
N LYS A 96 -11.28 -7.66 -2.88
CA LYS A 96 -10.19 -8.19 -3.72
C LYS A 96 -9.08 -7.17 -3.98
N HIS A 97 -9.43 -5.89 -4.17
CA HIS A 97 -8.45 -4.82 -4.33
C HIS A 97 -7.71 -4.52 -3.04
N HIS A 98 -8.41 -4.57 -1.91
CA HIS A 98 -7.80 -4.43 -0.59
C HIS A 98 -6.80 -5.56 -0.31
N GLN A 99 -7.19 -6.81 -0.58
CA GLN A 99 -6.31 -7.97 -0.45
C GLN A 99 -5.09 -7.87 -1.37
N ALA A 100 -5.30 -7.58 -2.65
CA ALA A 100 -4.20 -7.40 -3.61
C ALA A 100 -3.26 -6.24 -3.21
N PHE A 101 -3.79 -5.16 -2.64
CA PHE A 101 -2.99 -4.06 -2.12
C PHE A 101 -2.16 -4.48 -0.90
N ASN A 102 -2.74 -5.27 0.01
CA ASN A 102 -2.02 -5.80 1.16
C ASN A 102 -0.90 -6.75 0.72
N ASP A 103 -1.16 -7.63 -0.24
CA ASP A 103 -0.12 -8.50 -0.84
C ASP A 103 1.02 -7.67 -1.45
N TRP A 104 0.68 -6.57 -2.12
CA TRP A 104 1.69 -5.66 -2.67
C TRP A 104 2.49 -4.97 -1.56
N CYS A 105 1.83 -4.53 -0.49
CA CYS A 105 2.51 -3.94 0.67
C CYS A 105 3.42 -4.96 1.38
N HIS A 106 3.06 -6.25 1.38
CA HIS A 106 3.91 -7.33 1.90
C HIS A 106 5.19 -7.48 1.07
N ALA A 107 5.08 -7.41 -0.26
CA ALA A 107 6.23 -7.44 -1.15
C ALA A 107 7.08 -6.16 -1.06
N ASN A 108 6.45 -5.01 -0.81
CA ASN A 108 7.07 -3.67 -0.81
C ASN A 108 7.02 -3.04 0.59
N VAL A 109 7.66 -3.69 1.56
CA VAL A 109 7.63 -3.29 2.98
C VAL A 109 8.03 -1.82 3.17
N GLY A 110 7.19 -1.06 3.86
CA GLY A 110 7.42 0.35 4.17
C GLY A 110 7.01 1.33 3.07
N ARG A 111 6.46 0.86 1.94
CA ARG A 111 5.96 1.73 0.86
C ARG A 111 4.47 2.05 0.96
N GLY A 112 3.68 1.19 1.59
CA GLY A 112 2.25 1.40 1.82
C GLY A 112 1.85 1.31 3.28
N LYS A 113 0.78 2.02 3.67
CA LYS A 113 0.18 1.99 5.01
C LYS A 113 -0.55 0.68 5.34
N GLY A 114 -0.82 -0.17 4.35
CA GLY A 114 -1.49 -1.46 4.52
C GLY A 114 -0.67 -2.50 5.30
N TYR A 115 0.66 -2.38 5.31
CA TYR A 115 1.53 -3.28 6.06
C TYR A 115 2.69 -2.51 6.70
N THR A 116 2.51 -2.18 7.98
CA THR A 116 3.53 -1.46 8.76
C THR A 116 4.58 -2.45 9.30
N GLN A 117 5.79 -1.97 9.61
CA GLN A 117 6.82 -2.78 10.29
C GLN A 117 6.29 -3.43 11.58
N THR A 118 5.35 -2.78 12.27
CA THR A 118 4.71 -3.30 13.48
C THR A 118 3.90 -4.56 13.18
N THR A 119 3.15 -4.59 12.07
CA THR A 119 2.44 -5.79 11.60
C THR A 119 3.41 -6.92 11.26
N LYS A 120 4.54 -6.62 10.60
CA LYS A 120 5.60 -7.59 10.31
C LYS A 120 6.21 -8.19 11.59
N LYS A 121 6.48 -7.36 12.60
CA LYS A 121 7.01 -7.81 13.91
C LYS A 121 5.99 -8.71 14.64
N ALA A 122 4.71 -8.33 14.62
CA ALA A 122 3.65 -9.12 15.25
C ALA A 122 3.47 -10.50 14.60
N VAL A 123 3.40 -10.56 13.26
CA VAL A 123 3.29 -11.84 12.53
C VAL A 123 4.52 -12.71 12.75
N ASN A 124 5.72 -12.12 12.73
CA ASN A 124 6.95 -12.87 12.98
C ASN A 124 7.00 -13.42 14.42
N ALA A 125 6.56 -12.64 15.41
CA ALA A 125 6.46 -13.09 16.80
C ALA A 125 5.46 -14.25 16.95
N ILE A 126 4.30 -14.17 16.32
CA ILE A 126 3.29 -15.25 16.33
C ILE A 126 3.85 -16.55 15.73
N ASN A 127 4.56 -16.46 14.61
CA ASN A 127 5.19 -17.62 13.98
C ASN A 127 6.27 -18.25 14.88
N ILE A 128 7.10 -17.44 15.53
CA ILE A 128 8.14 -17.93 16.46
C ILE A 128 7.51 -18.64 17.67
N ILE A 129 6.50 -18.04 18.30
CA ILE A 129 5.80 -18.64 19.45
C ILE A 129 5.14 -19.97 19.04
N SER A 130 4.48 -20.00 17.87
CA SER A 130 3.84 -21.21 17.36
C SER A 130 4.84 -22.33 17.08
N ALA A 131 6.00 -21.99 16.51
CA ALA A 131 7.08 -22.96 16.27
C ALA A 131 7.66 -23.53 17.58
N LEU A 132 7.83 -22.70 18.61
CA LEU A 132 8.30 -23.14 19.93
C LEU A 132 7.29 -24.05 20.62
N LEU A 133 5.99 -23.72 20.56
CA LEU A 133 4.92 -24.57 21.10
C LEU A 133 4.87 -25.93 20.41
N LEU A 134 4.96 -25.96 19.08
CA LEU A 134 5.02 -27.20 18.32
C LEU A 134 6.24 -28.05 18.67
N ALA A 135 7.43 -27.43 18.76
CA ALA A 135 8.64 -28.12 19.17
C ALA A 135 8.51 -28.70 20.60
N GLY A 136 7.96 -27.93 21.54
CA GLY A 136 7.71 -28.40 22.90
C GLY A 136 6.73 -29.57 22.97
N LEU A 137 5.65 -29.53 22.20
CA LEU A 137 4.67 -30.62 22.11
C LEU A 137 5.27 -31.89 21.50
N VAL A 138 6.13 -31.77 20.49
CA VAL A 138 6.83 -32.91 19.89
C VAL A 138 7.79 -33.54 20.89
N ILE A 139 8.58 -32.73 21.61
CA ILE A 139 9.51 -33.23 22.64
C ILE A 139 8.74 -33.92 23.78
N TRP A 140 7.64 -33.32 24.24
CA TRP A 140 6.80 -33.90 25.29
C TRP A 140 6.15 -35.22 24.82
N GLY A 141 5.59 -35.25 23.62
CA GLY A 141 5.02 -36.47 23.03
C GLY A 141 6.05 -37.60 22.90
N LEU A 142 7.27 -37.28 22.44
CA LEU A 142 8.37 -38.26 22.37
C LEU A 142 8.82 -38.74 23.76
N SER A 143 8.70 -37.91 24.79
CA SER A 143 9.03 -38.30 26.17
C SER A 143 8.01 -39.25 26.81
N HIS A 144 6.81 -39.39 26.22
CA HIS A 144 5.75 -40.28 26.70
C HIS A 144 5.56 -41.55 25.83
N ILE A 145 6.39 -41.71 24.80
CA ILE A 145 6.47 -42.93 23.97
C ILE A 145 7.55 -43.89 24.51
N ARG A 146 8.12 -43.61 25.69
CA ARG A 146 9.09 -44.45 26.39
C ARG A 146 8.48 -45.11 27.62
#